data_AF-Q8ISV2-F1
#
_entry.id   AF-Q8ISV2-F1
#
_cell.length_a   1.000
_cell.length_b   1.000
_cell.length_c   1.000
_cell.angle_alpha   90.00
_cell.angle_beta   90.00
_cell.angle_gamma   90.00
#
_symmetry.space_group_name_H-M   'P 1'
#
loop_
_entity.id
_entity.type
_entity.pdbx_description
1 polymer ?
#
loop_
_entity_poly.entity_id
_entity_poly.type
_entity_poly.pdbx_seq_one_letter_code
_entity_poly.pdbx_strand_id
1 'polypeptide(L)'
;QLTPTYDSESLIFSSERVTWYRPTTLQELLQLKSDHPSAKLVVGNTEVGVEVKFKHFLYPHLINPTQVPELLEVRESEESIYFGAAVSLMEIDALLRQRIEELPEAQTRLFQCAVDMLHYFAGKQIRNVACLGGNIMTGSPISDMNPVLTAAGARLEVASLVGGKTSHRTVHMGTGFFTGYRRNVIEPHEVLLGIHFQKTTPDQHVVAFKQARRRDDDIAIVNAAVNVRFEPRTNVVAEISMAFGGMAPTTVLAPRTSQLMVKQPLDHHLVERVAESLCGELPLAASAPGGMIAYRRALVVSLIFKAYLSISRKLSEAGIISTDAIPAEERSGAELFHTPVLRSAQLFERVCSEQPVCDPIGRPEVHAAALKQATGEAIYTDDIPRMDGELYLGLVLSTKPRAKITKLDASDALALEGVHAFFSHKDLTEHENEVGPVFHDEHVFAAAEVHCYGQIVGAVAADNKALAQRAARLVRVEYEELAPVIVTIEQAIEHGSYFPDYPRYVNKGNVDEAFAAAEHTY
;
A
#
# COMPACT_ATOMS: atom_id res chain seq x y z
N GLN A 1 38.28 -5.86 -3.02
CA GLN A 1 38.40 -6.69 -1.81
C GLN A 1 37.40 -6.14 -0.80
N LEU A 2 36.41 -6.93 -0.39
CA LEU A 2 35.48 -6.54 0.68
C LEU A 2 36.13 -6.93 2.01
N THR A 3 36.37 -5.97 2.89
CA THR A 3 36.91 -6.20 4.25
C THR A 3 35.76 -6.19 5.25
N PRO A 4 35.65 -7.16 6.18
CA PRO A 4 34.56 -7.20 7.16
C PRO A 4 34.69 -6.15 8.27
N THR A 5 35.78 -5.38 8.30
CA THR A 5 36.07 -4.36 9.32
C THR A 5 34.90 -3.42 9.54
N TYR A 6 34.32 -2.91 8.46
CA TYR A 6 33.20 -1.99 8.57
C TYR A 6 31.91 -2.68 8.99
N ASP A 7 31.75 -4.00 8.92
CA ASP A 7 30.48 -4.65 9.27
C ASP A 7 30.20 -4.62 10.78
N SER A 8 31.26 -4.59 11.60
CA SER A 8 31.18 -4.53 13.07
C SER A 8 31.26 -3.11 13.65
N GLU A 9 31.40 -2.08 12.81
CA GLU A 9 31.57 -0.71 13.25
C GLU A 9 30.29 0.12 13.08
N SER A 10 30.05 0.99 14.06
CA SER A 10 29.05 2.05 13.95
C SER A 10 29.51 3.07 12.93
N LEU A 11 28.70 3.30 11.89
CA LEU A 11 29.05 4.20 10.79
C LEU A 11 28.16 5.43 10.74
N ILE A 12 28.74 6.53 10.25
CA ILE A 12 28.04 7.79 9.99
C ILE A 12 28.36 8.23 8.55
N PHE A 13 27.33 8.34 7.72
CA PHE A 13 27.46 8.92 6.38
C PHE A 13 26.77 10.27 6.38
N SER A 14 27.52 11.33 6.08
CA SER A 14 26.99 12.69 6.10
C SER A 14 27.03 13.31 4.71
N SER A 15 25.95 14.01 4.39
CA SER A 15 25.85 14.91 3.24
C SER A 15 25.39 16.28 3.74
N GLU A 16 25.29 17.25 2.84
CA GLU A 16 24.81 18.61 3.18
C GLU A 16 23.40 18.65 3.79
N ARG A 17 22.56 17.63 3.51
CA ARG A 17 21.12 17.66 3.86
C ARG A 17 20.67 16.53 4.78
N VAL A 18 21.40 15.42 4.79
CA VAL A 18 21.01 14.19 5.48
C VAL A 18 22.25 13.54 6.08
N THR A 19 22.12 13.11 7.33
CA THR A 19 23.06 12.23 8.02
C THR A 19 22.41 10.87 8.25
N TRP A 20 23.11 9.81 7.84
CA TRP A 20 22.72 8.42 8.05
C TRP A 20 23.61 7.79 9.10
N TYR A 21 22.99 7.34 10.18
CA TYR A 21 23.64 6.61 11.27
C TYR A 21 23.36 5.12 11.13
N ARG A 22 24.37 4.28 11.35
CA ARG A 22 24.22 2.82 11.42
C ARG A 22 24.87 2.32 12.71
N PRO A 23 24.18 2.40 13.86
CA PRO A 23 24.68 1.90 15.14
C PRO A 23 24.77 0.37 15.15
N THR A 24 25.67 -0.16 15.99
CA THR A 24 25.87 -1.61 16.17
C THR A 24 25.42 -2.10 17.54
N THR A 25 25.15 -1.19 18.48
CA THR A 25 24.67 -1.52 19.81
C THR A 25 23.32 -0.85 20.12
N LEU A 26 22.53 -1.48 20.99
CA LEU A 26 21.28 -0.90 21.46
C LEU A 26 21.51 0.43 22.19
N GLN A 27 22.58 0.54 22.97
CA GLN A 27 22.89 1.78 23.70
C GLN A 27 23.12 2.96 22.76
N GLU A 28 23.88 2.79 21.68
CA GLU A 28 24.09 3.83 20.67
C GLU A 28 22.79 4.20 19.95
N LEU A 29 21.98 3.20 19.60
CA LEU A 29 20.68 3.43 18.96
C LEU A 29 19.77 4.29 19.85
N LEU A 30 19.67 3.95 21.14
CA LEU A 30 18.85 4.70 22.09
C LEU A 30 19.44 6.09 22.37
N GLN A 31 20.76 6.23 22.40
CA GLN A 31 21.43 7.53 22.50
C GLN A 31 21.08 8.41 21.30
N LEU A 32 21.21 7.90 20.07
CA LEU A 32 20.83 8.63 18.85
C LEU A 32 19.35 9.03 18.83
N LYS A 33 18.45 8.18 19.34
CA LYS A 33 17.02 8.51 19.46
C LYS A 33 16.72 9.51 20.57
N SER A 34 17.52 9.52 21.63
CA SER A 34 17.46 10.55 22.66
C SER A 34 17.96 11.91 22.14
N ASP A 35 19.08 11.92 21.43
CA ASP A 35 19.69 13.15 20.87
C ASP A 35 18.90 13.70 19.68
N HIS A 36 18.30 12.81 18.88
CA HIS A 36 17.48 13.14 17.73
C HIS A 36 16.10 12.45 17.79
N PRO A 37 15.16 12.92 18.63
CA PRO A 37 13.85 12.29 18.74
C PRO A 37 13.03 12.29 17.43
N SER A 38 13.28 13.24 16.53
CA SER A 38 12.66 13.28 15.20
C SER A 38 13.32 12.37 14.17
N ALA A 39 14.48 11.75 14.48
CA ALA A 39 15.17 10.87 13.56
C ALA A 39 14.31 9.66 13.19
N LYS A 40 14.28 9.36 11.89
CA LYS A 40 13.52 8.23 11.36
C LYS A 40 14.37 6.98 11.35
N LEU A 41 13.81 5.90 11.89
CA LEU A 41 14.38 4.57 11.78
C LEU A 41 14.08 4.00 10.40
N VAL A 42 15.10 3.48 9.72
CA VAL A 42 15.02 2.93 8.37
C VAL A 42 15.57 1.52 8.37
N VAL A 43 14.69 0.53 8.22
CA VAL A 43 15.05 -0.88 7.97
C VAL A 43 14.95 -1.15 6.47
N GLY A 44 13.79 -1.59 5.98
CA GLY A 44 13.59 -1.89 4.55
C GLY A 44 13.35 -0.69 3.64
N ASN A 45 13.22 0.53 4.20
CA ASN A 45 12.93 1.77 3.46
C ASN A 45 11.63 1.77 2.62
N THR A 46 10.76 0.76 2.76
CA THR A 46 9.55 0.58 1.94
C THR A 46 8.44 1.59 2.24
N GLU A 47 8.54 2.34 3.34
CA GLU A 47 7.65 3.47 3.66
C GLU A 47 8.40 4.81 3.58
N VAL A 48 9.51 4.95 4.31
CA VAL A 48 10.30 6.19 4.34
C VAL A 48 10.75 6.60 2.93
N GLY A 49 11.10 5.65 2.08
CA GLY A 49 11.44 5.91 0.68
C GLY A 49 10.28 6.47 -0.13
N VAL A 50 9.03 6.03 0.13
CA VAL A 50 7.81 6.57 -0.49
C VAL A 50 7.55 7.99 0.02
N GLU A 51 7.71 8.23 1.32
CA GLU A 51 7.57 9.55 1.92
C GLU A 51 8.57 10.56 1.36
N VAL A 52 9.83 10.16 1.19
CA VAL A 52 10.87 11.00 0.60
C VAL A 52 10.61 11.23 -0.89
N LYS A 53 10.26 10.18 -1.65
CA LYS A 53 10.10 10.27 -3.10
C LYS A 53 8.84 11.03 -3.53
N PHE A 54 7.69 10.68 -2.94
CA PHE A 54 6.38 11.14 -3.41
C PHE A 54 5.72 12.18 -2.49
N LYS A 55 6.02 12.18 -1.19
CA LYS A 55 5.55 13.24 -0.26
C LYS A 55 6.58 14.35 -0.06
N HIS A 56 7.77 14.20 -0.65
CA HIS A 56 8.88 15.16 -0.60
C HIS A 56 9.34 15.52 0.81
N PHE A 57 9.17 14.57 1.75
CA PHE A 57 9.68 14.77 3.11
C PHE A 57 11.22 14.75 3.12
N LEU A 58 11.81 15.60 3.95
CA LEU A 58 13.24 15.64 4.22
C LEU A 58 13.46 15.28 5.68
N TYR A 59 14.21 14.21 5.92
CA TYR A 59 14.62 13.76 7.23
C TYR A 59 16.12 14.02 7.41
N PRO A 60 16.53 15.03 8.20
CA PRO A 60 17.94 15.36 8.37
C PRO A 60 18.74 14.24 9.03
N HIS A 61 18.08 13.42 9.85
CA HIS A 61 18.69 12.30 10.57
C HIS A 61 17.91 11.02 10.27
N LEU A 62 18.63 10.04 9.72
CA LEU A 62 18.15 8.70 9.45
C LEU A 62 19.00 7.70 10.24
N ILE A 63 18.37 6.73 10.88
CA ILE A 63 19.06 5.72 11.68
C ILE A 63 18.70 4.33 11.14
N ASN A 64 19.69 3.53 10.77
CA ASN A 64 19.51 2.16 10.33
C ASN A 64 19.92 1.19 11.43
N PRO A 65 18.96 0.53 12.11
CA PRO A 65 19.25 -0.27 13.29
C PRO A 65 19.56 -1.74 12.96
N THR A 66 19.79 -2.09 11.68
CA THR A 66 19.91 -3.50 11.26
C THR A 66 21.21 -4.17 11.66
N GLN A 67 22.12 -3.46 12.33
CA GLN A 67 23.32 -4.06 12.96
C GLN A 67 23.18 -4.17 14.48
N VAL A 68 22.03 -3.81 15.05
CA VAL A 68 21.75 -3.95 16.48
C VAL A 68 21.10 -5.33 16.72
N PRO A 69 21.78 -6.27 17.41
CA PRO A 69 21.33 -7.66 17.52
C PRO A 69 19.93 -7.82 18.12
N GLU A 70 19.59 -7.00 19.12
CA GLU A 70 18.30 -7.06 19.83
C GLU A 70 17.09 -6.77 18.92
N LEU A 71 17.27 -6.04 17.82
CA LEU A 71 16.20 -5.77 16.84
C LEU A 71 16.04 -6.89 15.80
N LEU A 72 16.97 -7.83 15.73
CA LEU A 72 16.93 -8.99 14.84
C LEU A 72 16.73 -10.32 15.59
N GLU A 73 16.71 -10.25 16.92
CA GLU A 73 16.58 -11.41 17.78
C GLU A 73 15.22 -12.10 17.59
N VAL A 74 15.24 -13.44 17.54
CA VAL A 74 14.03 -14.27 17.58
C VAL A 74 14.14 -15.22 18.75
N ARG A 75 13.16 -15.20 19.65
CA ARG A 75 13.11 -16.06 20.85
C ARG A 75 11.77 -16.75 20.94
N GLU A 76 11.77 -18.06 21.14
CA GLU A 76 10.56 -18.80 21.45
C GLU A 76 10.46 -19.10 22.95
N SER A 77 9.25 -18.95 23.48
CA SER A 77 8.88 -19.32 24.85
C SER A 77 7.69 -20.28 24.83
N GLU A 78 7.28 -20.75 26.01
CA GLU A 78 6.06 -21.56 26.13
C GLU A 78 4.80 -20.78 25.71
N GLU A 79 4.78 -19.46 25.90
CA GLU A 79 3.60 -18.62 25.67
C GLU A 79 3.58 -17.91 24.32
N SER A 80 4.75 -17.58 23.76
CA SER A 80 4.85 -16.74 22.56
C SER A 80 6.17 -16.90 21.81
N ILE A 81 6.18 -16.45 20.56
CA ILE A 81 7.40 -16.20 19.78
C ILE A 81 7.63 -14.69 19.76
N TYR A 82 8.79 -14.25 20.25
CA TYR A 82 9.26 -12.88 20.15
C TYR A 82 10.02 -12.70 18.85
N PHE A 83 9.64 -11.68 18.08
CA PHE A 83 10.35 -11.22 16.90
C PHE A 83 10.87 -9.81 17.12
N GLY A 84 12.17 -9.61 16.93
CA GLY A 84 12.79 -8.30 16.89
C GLY A 84 12.13 -7.42 15.81
N ALA A 85 12.05 -6.12 16.08
CA ALA A 85 11.30 -5.18 15.27
C ALA A 85 11.86 -4.99 13.85
N ALA A 86 13.13 -5.35 13.61
CA ALA A 86 13.79 -5.29 12.32
C ALA A 86 13.79 -6.63 11.55
N VAL A 87 13.29 -7.73 12.12
CA VAL A 87 13.14 -9.01 11.42
C VAL A 87 12.20 -8.83 10.22
N SER A 88 12.60 -9.38 9.06
CA SER A 88 11.84 -9.20 7.84
C SER A 88 10.52 -9.97 7.86
N LEU A 89 9.53 -9.50 7.10
CA LEU A 89 8.24 -10.19 6.99
C LEU A 89 8.38 -11.60 6.39
N MET A 90 9.38 -11.82 5.53
CA MET A 90 9.66 -13.14 4.95
C MET A 90 10.22 -14.11 5.98
N GLU A 91 11.14 -13.68 6.85
CA GLU A 91 11.67 -14.52 7.93
C GLU A 91 10.59 -14.86 8.96
N ILE A 92 9.71 -13.91 9.29
CA ILE A 92 8.53 -14.16 10.11
C ILE A 92 7.62 -15.20 9.45
N ASP A 93 7.24 -15.03 8.18
CA ASP A 93 6.40 -16.00 7.45
C ASP A 93 7.01 -17.40 7.45
N ALA A 94 8.31 -17.52 7.15
CA ALA A 94 9.00 -18.80 7.11
C ALA A 94 9.00 -19.52 8.46
N LEU A 95 9.32 -18.81 9.55
CA LEU A 95 9.32 -19.41 10.88
C LEU A 95 7.91 -19.78 11.33
N LEU A 96 6.92 -18.91 11.10
CA LEU A 96 5.54 -19.19 11.48
C LEU A 96 5.01 -20.43 10.74
N ARG A 97 5.28 -20.58 9.44
CA ARG A 97 4.94 -21.81 8.69
C ARG A 97 5.56 -23.05 9.29
N GLN A 98 6.86 -22.99 9.62
CA GLN A 98 7.54 -24.11 10.26
C GLN A 98 6.88 -24.48 11.60
N ARG A 99 6.56 -23.49 12.44
CA ARG A 99 5.92 -23.72 13.74
C ARG A 99 4.49 -24.25 13.60
N ILE A 100 3.75 -23.85 12.56
CA ILE A 100 2.42 -24.37 12.25
C ILE A 100 2.47 -25.89 11.95
N GLU A 101 3.52 -26.37 11.31
CA GLU A 101 3.71 -27.80 11.02
C GLU A 101 4.11 -28.61 12.26
N GLU A 102 4.86 -28.01 13.19
CA GLU A 102 5.43 -28.70 14.36
C GLU A 102 4.56 -28.65 15.62
N LEU A 103 3.80 -27.56 15.83
CA LEU A 103 3.01 -27.34 17.04
C LEU A 103 1.54 -27.73 16.86
N PRO A 104 0.80 -28.02 17.96
CA PRO A 104 -0.63 -28.30 17.87
C PRO A 104 -1.40 -27.15 17.22
N GLU A 105 -2.37 -27.46 16.34
CA GLU A 105 -3.22 -26.48 15.65
C GLU A 105 -3.82 -25.43 16.61
N ALA A 106 -4.27 -25.87 17.79
CA ALA A 106 -4.83 -25.02 18.83
C ALA A 106 -3.88 -23.90 19.29
N GLN A 107 -2.56 -24.08 19.18
CA GLN A 107 -1.54 -23.10 19.58
C GLN A 107 -1.12 -22.16 18.46
N THR A 108 -1.44 -22.47 17.20
CA THR A 108 -0.87 -21.80 16.02
C THR A 108 -1.90 -21.02 15.21
N ARG A 109 -3.13 -20.82 15.70
CA ARG A 109 -4.19 -20.12 14.96
C ARG A 109 -3.86 -18.65 14.66
N LEU A 110 -3.19 -17.95 15.58
CA LEU A 110 -2.65 -16.61 15.31
C LEU A 110 -1.54 -16.64 14.25
N PHE A 111 -0.69 -17.67 14.27
CA PHE A 111 0.40 -17.82 13.30
C PHE A 111 -0.15 -18.06 11.91
N GLN A 112 -1.13 -18.96 11.78
CA GLN A 112 -1.83 -19.23 10.52
C GLN A 112 -2.51 -17.97 10.00
N CYS A 113 -3.22 -17.24 10.86
CA CYS A 113 -3.85 -15.97 10.49
C CYS A 113 -2.84 -14.93 9.97
N ALA A 114 -1.68 -14.80 10.62
CA ALA A 114 -0.62 -13.91 10.18
C ALA A 114 -0.04 -14.34 8.82
N VAL A 115 0.24 -15.63 8.64
CA VAL A 115 0.75 -16.23 7.39
C VAL A 115 -0.22 -16.01 6.23
N ASP A 116 -1.52 -16.18 6.47
CA ASP A 116 -2.56 -15.97 5.45
C ASP A 116 -2.65 -14.49 5.03
N MET A 117 -2.51 -13.56 5.98
CA MET A 117 -2.49 -12.13 5.67
C MET A 117 -1.19 -11.71 4.97
N LEU A 118 -0.04 -12.27 5.37
CA LEU A 118 1.25 -12.02 4.72
C LEU A 118 1.33 -12.56 3.29
N HIS A 119 0.58 -13.62 2.98
CA HIS A 119 0.47 -14.15 1.61
C HIS A 119 0.05 -13.07 0.60
N TYR A 120 -0.95 -12.25 0.97
CA TYR A 120 -1.47 -11.14 0.15
C TYR A 120 -0.78 -9.79 0.42
N PHE A 121 0.28 -9.78 1.23
CA PHE A 121 1.01 -8.55 1.58
C PHE A 121 2.12 -8.27 0.57
N ALA A 122 1.89 -7.35 -0.36
CA ALA A 122 2.89 -6.91 -1.35
C ALA A 122 3.51 -8.07 -2.17
N GLY A 123 4.60 -7.78 -2.89
CA GLY A 123 5.47 -8.79 -3.52
C GLY A 123 6.56 -9.34 -2.58
N LYS A 124 7.23 -10.42 -3.01
CA LYS A 124 8.37 -11.03 -2.28
C LYS A 124 9.49 -10.02 -2.01
N GLN A 125 9.77 -9.14 -2.98
CA GLN A 125 10.79 -8.09 -2.91
C GLN A 125 10.56 -7.16 -1.72
N ILE A 126 9.31 -6.75 -1.48
CA ILE A 126 8.94 -5.92 -0.34
C ILE A 126 9.05 -6.73 0.95
N ARG A 127 8.49 -7.95 1.00
CA ARG A 127 8.51 -8.78 2.23
C ARG A 127 9.91 -9.19 2.69
N ASN A 128 10.88 -9.28 1.78
CA ASN A 128 12.27 -9.59 2.09
C ASN A 128 13.01 -8.47 2.85
N VAL A 129 12.53 -7.23 2.78
CA VAL A 129 13.22 -6.08 3.39
C VAL A 129 12.32 -5.32 4.37
N ALA A 130 11.01 -5.32 4.17
CA ALA A 130 10.06 -4.76 5.11
C ALA A 130 10.10 -5.55 6.41
N CYS A 131 10.01 -4.85 7.54
CA CYS A 131 9.96 -5.44 8.86
C CYS A 131 8.62 -5.13 9.54
N LEU A 132 8.21 -5.98 10.47
CA LEU A 132 6.95 -5.81 11.17
C LEU A 132 6.94 -4.57 12.08
N GLY A 133 8.08 -4.25 12.70
CA GLY A 133 8.20 -3.03 13.51
C GLY A 133 7.97 -1.76 12.68
N GLY A 134 8.51 -1.69 11.47
CA GLY A 134 8.23 -0.61 10.53
C GLY A 134 6.75 -0.52 10.13
N ASN A 135 6.09 -1.66 9.92
CA ASN A 135 4.65 -1.70 9.61
C ASN A 135 3.78 -1.13 10.75
N ILE A 136 4.07 -1.51 11.99
CA ILE A 136 3.36 -1.02 13.19
C ILE A 136 3.61 0.47 13.38
N MET A 137 4.89 0.89 13.36
CA MET A 137 5.29 2.26 13.64
C MET A 137 4.83 3.26 12.57
N THR A 138 4.59 2.80 11.34
CA THR A 138 4.00 3.62 10.28
C THR A 138 2.55 4.03 10.62
N GLY A 139 1.80 3.19 11.34
CA GLY A 139 0.42 3.49 11.74
C GLY A 139 -0.52 3.75 10.55
N SER A 140 -0.32 3.02 9.44
CA SER A 140 -1.18 3.17 8.26
C SER A 140 -2.61 2.71 8.56
N PRO A 141 -3.65 3.49 8.20
CA PRO A 141 -5.05 3.09 8.40
C PRO A 141 -5.46 1.83 7.63
N ILE A 142 -4.69 1.44 6.62
CA ILE A 142 -4.92 0.29 5.75
C ILE A 142 -3.81 -0.77 5.87
N SER A 143 -3.07 -0.78 6.99
CA SER A 143 -2.16 -1.88 7.29
C SER A 143 -2.94 -3.19 7.42
N ASP A 144 -2.43 -4.26 6.82
CA ASP A 144 -3.01 -5.60 6.91
C ASP A 144 -2.68 -6.30 8.24
N MET A 145 -1.49 -6.04 8.80
CA MET A 145 -1.06 -6.69 10.04
C MET A 145 -1.52 -5.95 11.30
N ASN A 146 -1.72 -4.62 11.24
CA ASN A 146 -2.16 -3.88 12.42
C ASN A 146 -3.51 -4.37 12.97
N PRO A 147 -4.56 -4.63 12.16
CA PRO A 147 -5.79 -5.25 12.66
C PRO A 147 -5.55 -6.60 13.32
N VAL A 148 -4.75 -7.49 12.72
CA VAL A 148 -4.42 -8.81 13.29
C VAL A 148 -3.79 -8.66 14.68
N LEU A 149 -2.75 -7.83 14.80
CA LEU A 149 -2.04 -7.61 16.04
C LEU A 149 -2.89 -6.87 17.10
N THR A 150 -3.74 -5.94 16.67
CA THR A 150 -4.66 -5.20 17.55
C THR A 150 -5.76 -6.12 18.09
N ALA A 151 -6.35 -6.98 17.24
CA ALA A 151 -7.33 -7.97 17.68
C ALA A 151 -6.69 -9.02 18.61
N ALA A 152 -5.44 -9.40 18.34
CA ALA A 152 -4.67 -10.31 19.19
C ALA A 152 -4.25 -9.73 20.53
N GLY A 153 -4.31 -8.40 20.72
CA GLY A 153 -3.80 -7.76 21.92
C GLY A 153 -2.27 -7.81 22.01
N ALA A 154 -1.57 -7.77 20.87
CA ALA A 154 -0.16 -8.09 20.77
C ALA A 154 0.69 -7.27 21.76
N ARG A 155 1.54 -7.97 22.51
CA ARG A 155 2.50 -7.36 23.44
C ARG A 155 3.74 -6.87 22.68
N LEU A 156 4.12 -5.63 22.92
CA LEU A 156 5.27 -4.95 22.34
C LEU A 156 6.29 -4.62 23.41
N GLU A 157 7.58 -4.82 23.11
CA GLU A 157 8.68 -4.37 23.95
C GLU A 157 9.27 -3.08 23.40
N VAL A 158 9.41 -2.07 24.25
CA VAL A 158 9.84 -0.72 23.89
C VAL A 158 10.99 -0.34 24.82
N ALA A 159 12.00 0.33 24.28
CA ALA A 159 13.10 0.85 25.07
C ALA A 159 13.39 2.32 24.78
N SER A 160 13.92 3.00 25.80
CA SER A 160 14.45 4.36 25.73
C SER A 160 15.69 4.48 26.61
N LEU A 161 16.39 5.59 26.47
CA LEU A 161 17.46 5.97 27.38
C LEU A 161 16.91 6.92 28.46
N VAL A 162 16.98 6.52 29.73
CA VAL A 162 16.56 7.34 30.88
C VAL A 162 17.75 7.49 31.83
N GLY A 163 18.25 8.71 32.02
CA GLY A 163 19.42 8.97 32.87
C GLY A 163 20.68 8.23 32.41
N GLY A 164 20.86 8.03 31.09
CA GLY A 164 22.00 7.31 30.51
C GLY A 164 21.92 5.78 30.62
N LYS A 165 20.81 5.23 31.13
CA LYS A 165 20.59 3.78 31.23
C LYS A 165 19.42 3.36 30.35
N THR A 166 19.52 2.16 29.78
CA THR A 166 18.42 1.54 29.04
C THR A 166 17.25 1.28 29.98
N SER A 167 16.08 1.81 29.63
CA SER A 167 14.81 1.57 30.30
C SER A 167 13.89 0.82 29.35
N HIS A 168 13.26 -0.25 29.85
CA HIS A 168 12.31 -1.05 29.09
C HIS A 168 10.89 -0.80 29.60
N ARG A 169 9.92 -0.81 28.69
CA ARG A 169 8.50 -0.90 29.04
C ARG A 169 7.74 -1.77 28.06
N THR A 170 6.62 -2.29 28.54
CA THR A 170 5.69 -3.08 27.73
C THR A 170 4.50 -2.24 27.31
N VAL A 171 4.11 -2.36 26.05
CA VAL A 171 2.90 -1.75 25.49
C VAL A 171 2.06 -2.84 24.85
N HIS A 172 0.73 -2.76 24.93
CA HIS A 172 -0.17 -3.70 24.26
C HIS A 172 -0.90 -2.98 23.13
N MET A 173 -1.00 -3.64 21.97
CA MET A 173 -1.86 -3.16 20.88
C MET A 173 -3.32 -3.36 21.28
N GLY A 174 -4.14 -2.32 21.13
CA GLY A 174 -5.54 -2.33 21.54
C GLY A 174 -6.15 -0.94 21.49
N THR A 175 -7.24 -0.73 22.23
CA THR A 175 -7.90 0.57 22.35
C THR A 175 -6.89 1.63 22.80
N GLY A 176 -6.76 2.70 22.02
CA GLY A 176 -5.88 3.83 22.34
C GLY A 176 -4.42 3.68 21.90
N PHE A 177 -4.00 2.52 21.36
CA PHE A 177 -2.63 2.36 20.84
C PHE A 177 -2.34 3.29 19.66
N PHE A 178 -3.25 3.35 18.68
CA PHE A 178 -3.19 4.35 17.61
C PHE A 178 -3.92 5.61 18.05
N THR A 179 -3.16 6.68 18.26
CA THR A 179 -3.65 7.96 18.83
C THR A 179 -4.14 8.93 17.76
N GLY A 180 -3.91 8.64 16.49
CA GLY A 180 -4.35 9.44 15.34
C GLY A 180 -3.70 8.99 14.04
N TYR A 181 -4.00 9.69 12.95
CA TYR A 181 -3.47 9.35 11.62
C TYR A 181 -1.93 9.26 11.63
N ARG A 182 -1.41 8.05 11.39
CA ARG A 182 0.03 7.74 11.43
C ARG A 182 0.73 8.10 12.75
N ARG A 183 0.02 7.98 13.87
CA ARG A 183 0.52 8.22 15.23
C ARG A 183 0.13 7.07 16.16
N ASN A 184 0.99 6.78 17.12
CA ASN A 184 0.79 5.77 18.15
C ASN A 184 1.32 6.26 19.50
N VAL A 185 1.21 5.43 20.54
CA VAL A 185 1.60 5.74 21.92
C VAL A 185 3.11 5.62 22.21
N ILE A 186 3.92 5.26 21.21
CA ILE A 186 5.37 5.17 21.36
C ILE A 186 5.94 6.57 21.21
N GLU A 187 6.71 7.01 22.21
CA GLU A 187 7.23 8.37 22.27
C GLU A 187 8.37 8.58 21.26
N PRO A 188 8.61 9.82 20.78
CA PRO A 188 9.63 10.07 19.75
C PRO A 188 11.06 9.64 20.12
N HIS A 189 11.39 9.57 21.40
CA HIS A 189 12.71 9.15 21.91
C HIS A 189 12.79 7.64 22.21
N GLU A 190 11.69 6.91 22.02
CA GLU A 190 11.60 5.47 22.22
C GLU A 190 11.84 4.69 20.92
N VAL A 191 12.20 3.41 21.10
CA VAL A 191 12.39 2.43 20.04
C VAL A 191 11.56 1.19 20.35
N LEU A 192 10.75 0.76 19.38
CA LEU A 192 10.13 -0.56 19.40
C LEU A 192 11.21 -1.62 19.18
N LEU A 193 11.44 -2.48 20.19
CA LEU A 193 12.43 -3.54 20.13
C LEU A 193 11.89 -4.80 19.46
N GLY A 194 10.65 -5.16 19.73
CA GLY A 194 10.06 -6.36 19.18
C GLY A 194 8.61 -6.61 19.57
N ILE A 195 8.08 -7.69 19.02
CA ILE A 195 6.66 -8.05 19.06
C ILE A 195 6.54 -9.51 19.52
N HIS A 196 5.66 -9.77 20.48
CA HIS A 196 5.29 -11.12 20.86
C HIS A 196 4.09 -11.60 20.06
N PHE A 197 4.24 -12.73 19.38
CA PHE A 197 3.17 -13.50 18.78
C PHE A 197 2.73 -14.59 19.76
N GLN A 198 1.59 -14.41 20.41
CA GLN A 198 1.08 -15.34 21.42
C GLN A 198 0.65 -16.66 20.77
N LYS A 199 0.96 -17.78 21.44
CA LYS A 199 0.36 -19.08 21.13
C LYS A 199 -1.10 -19.04 21.60
N THR A 200 -2.01 -19.52 20.76
CA THR A 200 -3.45 -19.52 21.06
C THR A 200 -3.83 -20.67 22.00
N THR A 201 -5.00 -20.57 22.64
CA THR A 201 -5.56 -21.65 23.48
C THR A 201 -6.58 -22.49 22.70
N PRO A 202 -6.93 -23.70 23.18
CA PRO A 202 -7.88 -24.58 22.49
C PRO A 202 -9.24 -23.96 22.16
N ASP A 203 -9.76 -23.10 23.04
CA ASP A 203 -11.05 -22.42 22.87
C ASP A 203 -10.92 -21.05 22.18
N GLN A 204 -9.73 -20.69 21.66
CA GLN A 204 -9.47 -19.41 21.01
C GLN A 204 -9.32 -19.56 19.50
N HIS A 205 -10.04 -18.76 18.71
CA HIS A 205 -9.94 -18.72 17.26
C HIS A 205 -9.57 -17.32 16.77
N VAL A 206 -8.65 -17.27 15.80
CA VAL A 206 -8.21 -16.02 15.17
C VAL A 206 -8.35 -16.16 13.66
N VAL A 207 -9.07 -15.24 13.04
CA VAL A 207 -9.24 -15.16 11.58
C VAL A 207 -9.10 -13.73 11.12
N ALA A 208 -8.59 -13.54 9.90
CA ALA A 208 -8.51 -12.22 9.29
C ALA A 208 -8.78 -12.28 7.79
N PHE A 209 -9.24 -11.16 7.26
CA PHE A 209 -9.64 -11.02 5.87
C PHE A 209 -9.24 -9.66 5.32
N LYS A 210 -8.94 -9.65 4.02
CA LYS A 210 -8.57 -8.46 3.25
C LYS A 210 -9.42 -8.39 1.98
N GLN A 211 -9.94 -7.20 1.68
CA GLN A 211 -10.49 -6.89 0.37
C GLN A 211 -9.72 -5.72 -0.25
N ALA A 212 -9.31 -5.87 -1.51
CA ALA A 212 -8.61 -4.87 -2.31
C ALA A 212 -9.16 -4.86 -3.76
N ARG A 213 -8.57 -4.08 -4.69
CA ARG A 213 -9.00 -4.08 -6.10
C ARG A 213 -8.43 -5.27 -6.86
N ARG A 214 -7.22 -5.70 -6.50
CA ARG A 214 -6.61 -6.96 -6.95
C ARG A 214 -6.20 -7.80 -5.74
N ARG A 215 -6.06 -9.13 -5.91
CA ARG A 215 -5.77 -10.05 -4.80
C ARG A 215 -4.36 -9.84 -4.23
N ASP A 216 -3.37 -9.78 -5.12
CA ASP A 216 -1.96 -9.67 -4.77
C ASP A 216 -1.45 -8.23 -4.94
N ASP A 217 -0.50 -7.85 -4.11
CA ASP A 217 0.24 -6.58 -4.23
C ASP A 217 -0.64 -5.32 -4.22
N ASP A 218 -1.71 -5.28 -3.43
CA ASP A 218 -2.63 -4.13 -3.39
C ASP A 218 -2.93 -3.63 -1.98
N ILE A 219 -3.31 -2.35 -1.92
CA ILE A 219 -3.72 -1.69 -0.70
C ILE A 219 -5.15 -2.16 -0.35
N ALA A 220 -5.35 -2.51 0.92
CA ALA A 220 -6.68 -2.88 1.41
C ALA A 220 -7.67 -1.70 1.27
N ILE A 221 -8.86 -2.01 0.76
CA ILE A 221 -10.05 -1.15 0.84
C ILE A 221 -10.62 -1.24 2.27
N VAL A 222 -10.85 -2.48 2.73
CA VAL A 222 -11.17 -2.83 4.12
C VAL A 222 -10.47 -4.14 4.43
N ASN A 223 -9.93 -4.25 5.63
CA ASN A 223 -9.48 -5.50 6.22
C ASN A 223 -10.04 -5.62 7.64
N ALA A 224 -10.20 -6.85 8.10
CA ALA A 224 -10.78 -7.15 9.41
C ALA A 224 -10.06 -8.34 10.03
N ALA A 225 -9.89 -8.30 11.34
CA ALA A 225 -9.40 -9.42 12.13
C ALA A 225 -10.32 -9.66 13.33
N VAL A 226 -10.62 -10.93 13.60
CA VAL A 226 -11.45 -11.36 14.72
C VAL A 226 -10.62 -12.33 15.55
N ASN A 227 -10.49 -12.03 16.84
CA ASN A 227 -9.92 -12.90 17.85
C ASN A 227 -11.00 -13.19 18.89
N VAL A 228 -11.49 -14.43 18.93
CA VAL A 228 -12.56 -14.86 19.83
C VAL A 228 -12.07 -15.98 20.73
N ARG A 229 -12.45 -15.95 21.99
CA ARG A 229 -12.28 -17.03 22.96
C ARG A 229 -13.65 -17.46 23.45
N PHE A 230 -13.91 -18.76 23.40
CA PHE A 230 -15.16 -19.36 23.87
C PHE A 230 -15.04 -19.85 25.31
N GLU A 231 -16.18 -20.04 25.98
CA GLU A 231 -16.21 -20.84 27.20
C GLU A 231 -15.86 -22.30 26.87
N PRO A 232 -15.13 -23.01 27.74
CA PRO A 232 -14.54 -24.31 27.42
C PRO A 232 -15.52 -25.30 26.82
N ARG A 233 -15.22 -25.78 25.60
CA ARG A 233 -16.05 -26.75 24.85
C ARG A 233 -17.49 -26.28 24.57
N THR A 234 -17.69 -24.99 24.35
CA THR A 234 -18.98 -24.41 23.95
C THR A 234 -18.83 -23.48 22.76
N ASN A 235 -19.94 -22.99 22.20
CA ASN A 235 -19.95 -21.86 21.28
C ASN A 235 -20.31 -20.53 21.96
N VAL A 236 -20.29 -20.47 23.30
CA VAL A 236 -20.59 -19.25 24.05
C VAL A 236 -19.36 -18.37 24.10
N VAL A 237 -19.48 -17.14 23.62
CA VAL A 237 -18.36 -16.19 23.54
C VAL A 237 -17.96 -15.74 24.95
N ALA A 238 -16.75 -16.08 25.38
CA ALA A 238 -16.18 -15.56 26.62
C ALA A 238 -15.57 -14.17 26.41
N GLU A 239 -14.76 -14.01 25.35
CA GLU A 239 -14.13 -12.75 24.96
C GLU A 239 -14.04 -12.65 23.44
N ILE A 240 -14.16 -11.43 22.90
CA ILE A 240 -13.96 -11.19 21.47
C ILE A 240 -13.41 -9.80 21.21
N SER A 241 -12.42 -9.73 20.33
CA SER A 241 -11.85 -8.49 19.81
C SER A 241 -11.94 -8.49 18.29
N MET A 242 -12.51 -7.42 17.74
CA MET A 242 -12.66 -7.21 16.30
C MET A 242 -11.97 -5.92 15.90
N ALA A 243 -10.96 -6.01 15.04
CA ALA A 243 -10.19 -4.87 14.56
C ALA A 243 -10.38 -4.68 13.06
N PHE A 244 -10.42 -3.43 12.61
CA PHE A 244 -10.69 -3.05 11.22
C PHE A 244 -9.69 -2.00 10.73
N GLY A 245 -9.23 -2.16 9.50
CA GLY A 245 -8.56 -1.11 8.72
C GLY A 245 -9.43 -0.62 7.57
N GLY A 246 -9.11 0.56 7.05
CA GLY A 246 -9.86 1.21 5.96
C GLY A 246 -11.21 1.84 6.36
N MET A 247 -11.60 1.72 7.64
CA MET A 247 -12.85 2.26 8.19
C MET A 247 -12.67 3.56 8.99
N ALA A 248 -11.44 3.96 9.27
CA ALA A 248 -11.11 5.18 10.01
C ALA A 248 -9.71 5.67 9.62
N PRO A 249 -9.26 6.86 10.11
CA PRO A 249 -7.89 7.33 9.94
C PRO A 249 -6.82 6.50 10.68
N THR A 250 -7.22 5.47 11.42
CA THR A 250 -6.35 4.49 12.10
C THR A 250 -6.98 3.10 12.01
N THR A 251 -6.24 2.06 12.39
CA THR A 251 -6.87 0.80 12.79
C THR A 251 -7.77 1.05 13.99
N VAL A 252 -8.99 0.51 13.97
CA VAL A 252 -10.01 0.71 15.02
C VAL A 252 -10.61 -0.61 15.48
N LEU A 253 -11.09 -0.62 16.72
CA LEU A 253 -11.84 -1.74 17.30
C LEU A 253 -13.34 -1.44 17.30
N ALA A 254 -14.16 -2.49 17.45
CA ALA A 254 -15.62 -2.39 17.64
C ALA A 254 -16.04 -2.87 19.06
N PRO A 255 -15.63 -2.18 20.14
CA PRO A 255 -15.83 -2.64 21.51
C PRO A 255 -17.31 -2.77 21.92
N ARG A 256 -18.21 -1.94 21.40
CA ARG A 256 -19.64 -2.00 21.71
C ARG A 256 -20.25 -3.27 21.12
N THR A 257 -19.91 -3.57 19.87
CA THR A 257 -20.31 -4.80 19.19
C THR A 257 -19.66 -6.02 19.84
N SER A 258 -18.38 -5.95 20.22
CA SER A 258 -17.74 -7.03 20.99
C SER A 258 -18.49 -7.33 22.29
N GLN A 259 -18.87 -6.30 23.05
CA GLN A 259 -19.60 -6.45 24.31
C GLN A 259 -21.01 -7.05 24.12
N LEU A 260 -21.67 -6.78 22.99
CA LEU A 260 -22.95 -7.39 22.61
C LEU A 260 -22.82 -8.91 22.47
N MET A 261 -21.68 -9.40 21.99
CA MET A 261 -21.45 -10.82 21.71
C MET A 261 -21.05 -11.63 22.95
N VAL A 262 -20.43 -11.00 23.95
CA VAL A 262 -19.98 -11.68 25.17
C VAL A 262 -21.17 -12.33 25.90
N LYS A 263 -20.99 -13.58 26.35
CA LYS A 263 -22.00 -14.46 26.98
C LYS A 263 -23.16 -14.85 26.05
N GLN A 264 -23.02 -14.68 24.74
CA GLN A 264 -23.98 -15.16 23.75
C GLN A 264 -23.41 -16.37 23.00
N PRO A 265 -24.24 -17.35 22.60
CA PRO A 265 -23.82 -18.37 21.65
C PRO A 265 -23.54 -17.73 20.29
N LEU A 266 -22.46 -18.16 19.63
CA LEU A 266 -22.19 -17.80 18.25
C LEU A 266 -23.12 -18.59 17.32
N ASP A 267 -24.19 -17.93 16.88
CA ASP A 267 -25.21 -18.45 15.96
C ASP A 267 -25.66 -17.38 14.96
N HIS A 268 -26.51 -17.76 14.01
CA HIS A 268 -27.01 -16.85 12.96
C HIS A 268 -27.76 -15.64 13.54
N HIS A 269 -28.54 -15.82 14.62
CA HIS A 269 -29.28 -14.73 15.26
C HIS A 269 -28.36 -13.69 15.90
N LEU A 270 -27.26 -14.12 16.50
CA LEU A 270 -26.25 -13.19 17.02
C LEU A 270 -25.63 -12.37 15.88
N VAL A 271 -25.32 -13.02 14.75
CA VAL A 271 -24.62 -12.36 13.64
C VAL A 271 -25.48 -11.27 12.97
N GLU A 272 -26.79 -11.46 12.87
CA GLU A 272 -27.72 -10.40 12.40
C GLU A 272 -27.66 -9.15 13.29
N ARG A 273 -27.69 -9.33 14.61
CA ARG A 273 -27.57 -8.20 15.57
C ARG A 273 -26.20 -7.54 15.52
N VAL A 274 -25.15 -8.33 15.32
CA VAL A 274 -23.77 -7.85 15.14
C VAL A 274 -23.66 -6.98 13.89
N ALA A 275 -24.27 -7.39 12.77
CA ALA A 275 -24.27 -6.62 11.54
C ALA A 275 -24.88 -5.22 11.73
N GLU A 276 -26.03 -5.14 12.41
CA GLU A 276 -26.69 -3.88 12.73
C GLU A 276 -25.83 -2.99 13.66
N SER A 277 -25.27 -3.59 14.72
CA SER A 277 -24.39 -2.88 15.66
C SER A 277 -23.14 -2.31 14.98
N LEU A 278 -22.49 -3.08 14.09
CA LEU A 278 -21.31 -2.62 13.34
C LEU A 278 -21.65 -1.44 12.42
N CYS A 279 -22.83 -1.44 11.80
CA CYS A 279 -23.26 -0.33 10.96
C CYS A 279 -23.40 0.99 11.74
N GLY A 280 -23.78 0.91 13.02
CA GLY A 280 -23.86 2.07 13.92
C GLY A 280 -22.54 2.44 14.60
N GLU A 281 -21.66 1.46 14.85
CA GLU A 281 -20.38 1.68 15.53
C GLU A 281 -19.26 2.14 14.59
N LEU A 282 -19.28 1.74 13.32
CA LEU A 282 -18.28 2.09 12.31
C LEU A 282 -18.88 2.93 11.16
N PRO A 283 -19.39 4.14 11.43
CA PRO A 283 -19.95 5.00 10.39
C PRO A 283 -18.86 5.57 9.48
N LEU A 284 -19.20 5.81 8.21
CA LEU A 284 -18.35 6.51 7.25
C LEU A 284 -19.11 7.70 6.66
N ALA A 285 -18.51 8.89 6.73
CA ALA A 285 -19.03 10.08 6.08
C ALA A 285 -18.95 9.97 4.55
N ALA A 286 -19.85 10.64 3.84
CA ALA A 286 -19.85 10.66 2.36
C ALA A 286 -18.53 11.19 1.76
N SER A 287 -17.87 12.10 2.48
CA SER A 287 -16.58 12.70 2.11
C SER A 287 -15.36 11.94 2.62
N ALA A 288 -15.53 10.74 3.21
CA ALA A 288 -14.40 10.01 3.77
C ALA A 288 -13.37 9.69 2.66
N PRO A 289 -12.06 9.94 2.91
CA PRO A 289 -11.01 9.64 1.95
C PRO A 289 -11.06 8.19 1.46
N GLY A 290 -10.72 7.98 0.19
CA GLY A 290 -10.81 6.68 -0.49
C GLY A 290 -12.17 6.38 -1.12
N GLY A 291 -13.22 7.13 -0.80
CA GLY A 291 -14.55 6.95 -1.40
C GLY A 291 -15.16 5.59 -1.09
N MET A 292 -15.92 5.02 -2.04
CA MET A 292 -16.51 3.67 -1.93
C MET A 292 -17.32 3.43 -0.65
N ILE A 293 -18.05 4.46 -0.18
CA ILE A 293 -18.64 4.46 1.18
C ILE A 293 -19.60 3.30 1.40
N ALA A 294 -20.56 3.11 0.50
CA ALA A 294 -21.52 2.00 0.58
C ALA A 294 -20.81 0.64 0.54
N TYR A 295 -19.80 0.50 -0.33
CA TYR A 295 -19.03 -0.73 -0.48
C TYR A 295 -18.21 -1.06 0.79
N ARG A 296 -17.50 -0.08 1.37
CA ARG A 296 -16.75 -0.27 2.61
C ARG A 296 -17.64 -0.68 3.78
N ARG A 297 -18.82 -0.06 3.92
CA ARG A 297 -19.80 -0.43 4.95
C ARG A 297 -20.32 -1.85 4.76
N ALA A 298 -20.63 -2.25 3.52
CA ALA A 298 -21.04 -3.62 3.22
C ALA A 298 -19.94 -4.63 3.54
N LEU A 299 -18.68 -4.32 3.20
CA LEU A 299 -17.53 -5.18 3.48
C LEU A 299 -17.35 -5.46 4.96
N VAL A 300 -17.51 -4.49 5.85
CA VAL A 300 -17.41 -4.73 7.31
C VAL A 300 -18.35 -5.85 7.74
N VAL A 301 -19.62 -5.78 7.33
CA VAL A 301 -20.62 -6.81 7.66
C VAL A 301 -20.27 -8.14 6.99
N SER A 302 -19.92 -8.13 5.71
CA SER A 302 -19.58 -9.36 4.96
C SER A 302 -18.35 -10.07 5.51
N LEU A 303 -17.33 -9.33 5.94
CA LEU A 303 -16.11 -9.93 6.51
C LEU A 303 -16.37 -10.54 7.90
N ILE A 304 -17.25 -9.96 8.71
CA ILE A 304 -17.65 -10.54 10.00
C ILE A 304 -18.58 -11.74 9.80
N PHE A 305 -19.48 -11.71 8.83
CA PHE A 305 -20.24 -12.89 8.44
C PHE A 305 -19.32 -14.02 7.97
N LYS A 306 -18.30 -13.71 7.18
CA LYS A 306 -17.27 -14.67 6.79
C LYS A 306 -16.46 -15.21 7.98
N ALA A 307 -16.15 -14.37 8.96
CA ALA A 307 -15.51 -14.80 10.21
C ALA A 307 -16.38 -15.81 10.97
N TYR A 308 -17.68 -15.52 11.10
CA TYR A 308 -18.65 -16.44 11.69
C TYR A 308 -18.64 -17.80 10.97
N LEU A 309 -18.78 -17.82 9.65
CA LEU A 309 -18.80 -19.07 8.88
C LEU A 309 -17.49 -19.87 9.05
N SER A 310 -16.35 -19.19 9.01
CA SER A 310 -15.03 -19.82 9.17
C SER A 310 -14.85 -20.45 10.55
N ILE A 311 -15.22 -19.73 11.61
CA ILE A 311 -15.10 -20.19 13.00
C ILE A 311 -16.13 -21.28 13.29
N SER A 312 -17.38 -21.12 12.87
CA SER A 312 -18.43 -22.13 13.05
C SER A 312 -18.08 -23.44 12.36
N ARG A 313 -17.44 -23.41 11.19
CA ARG A 313 -16.93 -24.63 10.54
C ARG A 313 -15.90 -25.34 11.43
N LYS A 314 -14.98 -24.60 12.05
CA LYS A 314 -13.99 -25.15 12.98
C LYS A 314 -14.62 -25.72 14.25
N LEU A 315 -15.62 -25.05 14.81
CA LEU A 315 -16.38 -25.56 15.96
C LEU A 315 -17.16 -26.84 15.62
N SER A 316 -17.68 -26.94 14.40
CA SER A 316 -18.36 -28.14 13.91
C SER A 316 -17.37 -29.31 13.70
N GLU A 317 -16.20 -29.05 13.09
CA GLU A 317 -15.11 -30.04 12.95
C GLU A 317 -14.66 -30.58 14.31
N ALA A 318 -14.68 -29.74 15.36
CA ALA A 318 -14.37 -30.11 16.73
C ALA A 318 -15.52 -30.78 17.50
N GLY A 319 -16.70 -30.94 16.89
CA GLY A 319 -17.88 -31.54 17.52
C GLY A 319 -18.55 -30.68 18.61
N ILE A 320 -18.27 -29.37 18.65
CA ILE A 320 -18.84 -28.43 19.63
C ILE A 320 -20.25 -28.00 19.21
N ILE A 321 -20.47 -27.84 17.90
CA ILE A 321 -21.78 -27.52 17.31
C ILE A 321 -22.16 -28.54 16.24
N SER A 322 -23.45 -28.60 15.89
CA SER A 322 -23.96 -29.49 14.83
C SER A 322 -23.33 -29.19 13.47
N THR A 323 -23.12 -30.23 12.65
CA THR A 323 -22.71 -30.11 11.23
C THR A 323 -23.72 -29.36 10.38
N ASP A 324 -24.97 -29.31 10.81
CA ASP A 324 -26.06 -28.58 10.16
C ASP A 324 -26.26 -27.17 10.73
N ALA A 325 -25.37 -26.70 11.62
CA ALA A 325 -25.42 -25.34 12.16
C ALA A 325 -25.17 -24.27 11.08
N ILE A 326 -24.48 -24.63 9.98
CA ILE A 326 -24.30 -23.77 8.80
C ILE A 326 -25.11 -24.34 7.63
N PRO A 327 -26.05 -23.57 7.05
CA PRO A 327 -26.79 -23.94 5.85
C PRO A 327 -25.87 -24.33 4.70
N ALA A 328 -26.27 -25.31 3.88
CA ALA A 328 -25.42 -25.88 2.84
C ALA A 328 -24.96 -24.82 1.82
N GLU A 329 -25.85 -23.91 1.46
CA GLU A 329 -25.65 -22.76 0.56
C GLU A 329 -24.61 -21.75 1.09
N GLU A 330 -24.38 -21.68 2.41
CA GLU A 330 -23.46 -20.74 3.05
C GLU A 330 -22.06 -21.33 3.27
N ARG A 331 -21.90 -22.65 3.21
CA ARG A 331 -20.64 -23.34 3.55
C ARG A 331 -19.43 -22.86 2.74
N SER A 332 -19.65 -22.51 1.46
CA SER A 332 -18.59 -21.96 0.59
C SER A 332 -18.06 -20.61 1.08
N GLY A 333 -18.86 -19.84 1.85
CA GLY A 333 -18.44 -18.59 2.44
C GLY A 333 -17.27 -18.74 3.43
N ALA A 334 -17.14 -19.90 4.07
CA ALA A 334 -16.03 -20.22 4.98
C ALA A 334 -14.70 -20.53 4.26
N GLU A 335 -14.72 -20.69 2.93
CA GLU A 335 -13.53 -21.05 2.16
C GLU A 335 -12.61 -19.84 1.94
N LEU A 336 -11.30 -20.12 1.98
CA LEU A 336 -10.26 -19.20 1.56
C LEU A 336 -10.00 -19.40 0.07
N PHE A 337 -9.59 -18.32 -0.60
CA PHE A 337 -9.21 -18.41 -2.00
C PHE A 337 -7.96 -19.29 -2.17
N HIS A 338 -7.96 -20.12 -3.20
CA HIS A 338 -6.80 -20.89 -3.65
C HIS A 338 -6.54 -20.57 -5.12
N THR A 339 -5.28 -20.33 -5.47
CA THR A 339 -4.90 -20.07 -6.86
C THR A 339 -5.11 -21.35 -7.67
N PRO A 340 -5.97 -21.34 -8.71
CA PRO A 340 -6.17 -22.50 -9.55
C PRO A 340 -4.89 -22.78 -10.36
N VAL A 341 -4.67 -24.06 -10.71
CA VAL A 341 -3.57 -24.45 -11.59
C VAL A 341 -3.80 -23.82 -12.97
N LEU A 342 -2.86 -22.97 -13.40
CA LEU A 342 -2.92 -22.31 -14.70
C LEU A 342 -2.77 -23.35 -15.82
N ARG A 343 -3.71 -23.34 -16.77
CA ARG A 343 -3.70 -24.20 -17.97
C ARG A 343 -3.93 -23.33 -19.19
N SER A 344 -3.10 -23.48 -20.22
CA SER A 344 -3.20 -22.73 -21.47
C SER A 344 -3.04 -23.67 -22.67
N ALA A 345 -3.78 -23.41 -23.75
CA ALA A 345 -3.62 -24.09 -25.03
C ALA A 345 -3.54 -23.04 -26.15
N GLN A 346 -2.61 -23.22 -27.09
CA GLN A 346 -2.48 -22.38 -28.27
C GLN A 346 -2.65 -23.25 -29.52
N LEU A 347 -3.53 -22.83 -30.42
CA LEU A 347 -3.79 -23.49 -31.70
C LEU A 347 -3.42 -22.53 -32.83
N PHE A 348 -2.60 -23.00 -33.76
CA PHE A 348 -2.20 -22.25 -34.94
C PHE A 348 -2.06 -23.19 -36.13
N GLU A 349 -2.22 -22.64 -37.33
CA GLU A 349 -2.02 -23.39 -38.57
C GLU A 349 -0.53 -23.69 -38.76
N ARG A 350 -0.22 -24.95 -39.06
CA ARG A 350 1.14 -25.34 -39.41
C ARG A 350 1.40 -24.97 -40.87
N VAL A 351 2.62 -24.50 -41.12
CA VAL A 351 3.09 -24.30 -42.48
C VAL A 351 3.08 -25.58 -43.32
N CYS A 352 3.02 -25.44 -44.64
CA CYS A 352 3.07 -26.55 -45.60
C CYS A 352 4.33 -27.41 -45.37
N SER A 353 4.19 -28.74 -45.49
CA SER A 353 5.31 -29.68 -45.34
C SER A 353 6.42 -29.51 -46.38
N GLU A 354 6.11 -28.89 -47.52
CA GLU A 354 7.07 -28.62 -48.60
C GLU A 354 7.78 -27.27 -48.44
N GLN A 355 7.36 -26.43 -47.48
CA GLN A 355 7.97 -25.13 -47.27
C GLN A 355 9.43 -25.30 -46.81
N PRO A 356 10.41 -24.66 -47.48
CA PRO A 356 11.81 -24.70 -47.08
C PRO A 356 12.02 -24.30 -45.62
N VAL A 357 13.00 -24.92 -44.95
CA VAL A 357 13.33 -24.64 -43.54
C VAL A 357 13.82 -23.20 -43.33
N CYS A 358 14.47 -22.62 -44.35
CA CYS A 358 14.96 -21.25 -44.30
C CYS A 358 13.88 -20.18 -44.55
N ASP A 359 12.66 -20.57 -44.94
CA ASP A 359 11.54 -19.64 -45.11
C ASP A 359 10.80 -19.48 -43.77
N PRO A 360 10.90 -18.30 -43.11
CA PRO A 360 10.32 -18.08 -41.78
C PRO A 360 8.82 -17.76 -41.83
N ILE A 361 8.23 -17.53 -43.01
CA ILE A 361 6.86 -17.04 -43.13
C ILE A 361 5.87 -18.08 -42.59
N GLY A 362 5.03 -17.69 -41.64
CA GLY A 362 4.06 -18.57 -40.98
C GLY A 362 4.64 -19.45 -39.86
N ARG A 363 5.95 -19.36 -39.58
CA ARG A 363 6.59 -20.07 -38.46
C ARG A 363 6.55 -19.23 -37.18
N PRO A 364 6.44 -19.85 -35.99
CA PRO A 364 6.46 -19.14 -34.71
C PRO A 364 7.89 -18.78 -34.31
N GLU A 365 8.54 -17.95 -35.13
CA GLU A 365 9.89 -17.49 -34.84
C GLU A 365 9.93 -16.63 -33.57
N VAL A 366 10.98 -16.82 -32.79
CA VAL A 366 11.18 -16.04 -31.56
C VAL A 366 11.48 -14.59 -31.95
N HIS A 367 10.94 -13.64 -31.19
CA HIS A 367 11.23 -12.21 -31.38
C HIS A 367 12.75 -11.98 -31.41
N ALA A 368 13.26 -11.30 -32.44
CA ALA A 368 14.69 -11.19 -32.73
C ALA A 368 15.54 -10.62 -31.57
N ALA A 369 14.95 -9.80 -30.70
CA ALA A 369 15.62 -9.22 -29.52
C ALA A 369 15.32 -9.95 -28.19
N ALA A 370 14.56 -11.06 -28.19
CA ALA A 370 14.07 -11.70 -26.96
C ALA A 370 15.20 -12.09 -26.00
N LEU A 371 16.30 -12.64 -26.51
CA LEU A 371 17.44 -13.04 -25.67
C LEU A 371 18.10 -11.83 -25.01
N LYS A 372 18.28 -10.73 -25.75
CA LYS A 372 18.84 -9.47 -25.22
C LYS A 372 17.93 -8.85 -24.17
N GLN A 373 16.61 -8.95 -24.35
CA GLN A 373 15.63 -8.49 -23.36
C GLN A 373 15.73 -9.31 -22.07
N ALA A 374 15.87 -10.63 -22.18
CA ALA A 374 15.97 -11.52 -21.02
C ALA A 374 17.28 -11.36 -20.23
N THR A 375 18.38 -10.97 -20.89
CA THR A 375 19.70 -10.75 -20.25
C THR A 375 19.93 -9.32 -19.78
N GLY A 376 19.08 -8.36 -20.19
CA GLY A 376 19.27 -6.93 -19.94
C GLY A 376 20.29 -6.26 -20.88
N GLU A 377 20.63 -6.90 -22.00
CA GLU A 377 21.54 -6.35 -23.02
C GLU A 377 20.82 -5.51 -24.09
N ALA A 378 19.49 -5.55 -24.12
CA ALA A 378 18.70 -4.68 -24.97
C ALA A 378 18.78 -3.24 -24.44
N ILE A 379 19.37 -2.34 -25.24
CA ILE A 379 19.56 -0.93 -24.86
C ILE A 379 18.25 -0.16 -25.12
N TYR A 380 17.65 0.38 -24.07
CA TYR A 380 16.56 1.35 -24.12
C TYR A 380 17.12 2.78 -24.00
N THR A 381 16.26 3.79 -24.20
CA THR A 381 16.70 5.21 -24.26
C THR A 381 17.48 5.67 -23.02
N ASP A 382 17.06 5.29 -21.80
CA ASP A 382 17.73 5.68 -20.54
C ASP A 382 18.96 4.81 -20.23
N ASP A 383 19.20 3.73 -21.00
CA ASP A 383 20.39 2.88 -20.88
C ASP A 383 21.57 3.40 -21.73
N ILE A 384 21.31 4.34 -22.64
CA ILE A 384 22.35 4.96 -23.47
C ILE A 384 23.36 5.66 -22.53
N PRO A 385 24.66 5.38 -22.66
CA PRO A 385 25.68 6.01 -21.82
C PRO A 385 25.62 7.53 -21.88
N ARG A 386 25.73 8.14 -20.70
CA ARG A 386 25.68 9.60 -20.55
C ARG A 386 26.87 10.26 -21.25
N MET A 387 26.60 11.37 -21.92
CA MET A 387 27.63 12.19 -22.56
C MET A 387 28.17 13.24 -21.58
N ASP A 388 29.41 13.68 -21.78
CA ASP A 388 29.99 14.77 -20.99
C ASP A 388 29.20 16.07 -21.22
N GLY A 389 28.90 16.79 -20.13
CA GLY A 389 28.01 17.96 -20.14
C GLY A 389 26.52 17.67 -20.36
N GLU A 390 26.08 16.40 -20.39
CA GLU A 390 24.66 16.07 -20.52
C GLU A 390 23.88 16.44 -19.25
N LEU A 391 22.87 17.31 -19.38
CA LEU A 391 22.03 17.76 -18.27
C LEU A 391 20.79 16.89 -18.07
N TYR A 392 20.05 17.16 -16.99
CA TYR A 392 18.72 16.61 -16.73
C TYR A 392 17.67 17.71 -16.73
N LEU A 393 16.53 17.40 -17.33
CA LEU A 393 15.40 18.31 -17.41
C LEU A 393 14.30 17.91 -16.41
N GLY A 394 13.90 18.86 -15.56
CA GLY A 394 12.81 18.73 -14.60
C GLY A 394 11.63 19.59 -15.02
N LEU A 395 10.51 18.95 -15.37
CA LEU A 395 9.31 19.66 -15.81
C LEU A 395 8.60 20.36 -14.64
N VAL A 396 8.14 21.60 -14.90
CA VAL A 396 7.24 22.36 -14.05
C VAL A 396 5.83 22.17 -14.59
N LEU A 397 4.96 21.57 -13.80
CA LEU A 397 3.63 21.16 -14.23
C LEU A 397 2.54 21.99 -13.54
N SER A 398 1.44 22.22 -14.25
CA SER A 398 0.24 22.87 -13.72
C SER A 398 -0.32 22.09 -12.54
N THR A 399 -0.70 22.82 -11.48
CA THR A 399 -1.41 22.27 -10.32
C THR A 399 -2.91 22.60 -10.33
N LYS A 400 -3.41 23.19 -11.43
CA LYS A 400 -4.81 23.59 -11.60
C LYS A 400 -5.42 22.93 -12.84
N PRO A 401 -6.68 22.48 -12.78
CA PRO A 401 -7.35 21.89 -13.93
C PRO A 401 -7.66 22.93 -15.00
N ARG A 402 -7.95 24.18 -14.62
CA ARG A 402 -8.10 25.31 -15.53
C ARG A 402 -7.83 26.61 -14.81
N ALA A 403 -6.88 27.41 -15.29
CA ALA A 403 -6.53 28.67 -14.66
C ALA A 403 -5.73 29.56 -15.61
N LYS A 404 -5.73 30.86 -15.34
CA LYS A 404 -4.77 31.81 -15.93
C LYS A 404 -3.50 31.83 -15.10
N ILE A 405 -2.34 31.81 -15.75
CA ILE A 405 -1.04 31.99 -15.12
C ILE A 405 -0.83 33.50 -14.91
N THR A 406 -0.83 33.95 -13.67
CA THR A 406 -0.63 35.36 -13.33
C THR A 406 0.84 35.69 -13.10
N LYS A 407 1.62 34.73 -12.60
CA LYS A 407 3.05 34.86 -12.36
C LYS A 407 3.77 33.53 -12.47
N LEU A 408 4.97 33.58 -13.05
CA LEU A 408 5.89 32.45 -13.16
C LEU A 408 7.29 32.92 -12.74
N ASP A 409 7.79 32.38 -11.63
CA ASP A 409 9.03 32.82 -10.99
C ASP A 409 9.93 31.63 -10.64
N ALA A 410 11.09 31.57 -11.30
CA ALA A 410 12.10 30.52 -11.14
C ALA A 410 13.34 30.97 -10.36
N SER A 411 13.31 32.14 -9.71
CA SER A 411 14.47 32.72 -9.02
C SER A 411 15.08 31.77 -7.96
N ASP A 412 14.25 31.19 -7.10
CA ASP A 412 14.68 30.22 -6.08
C ASP A 412 15.31 28.96 -6.70
N ALA A 413 14.80 28.51 -7.86
CA ALA A 413 15.32 27.35 -8.57
C ALA A 413 16.69 27.65 -9.19
N LEU A 414 16.84 28.82 -9.83
CA LEU A 414 18.06 29.28 -10.48
C LEU A 414 19.18 29.62 -9.48
N ALA A 415 18.84 29.90 -8.23
CA ALA A 415 19.81 30.15 -7.17
C ALA A 415 20.50 28.88 -6.65
N LEU A 416 20.00 27.68 -6.99
CA LEU A 416 20.63 26.43 -6.58
C LEU A 416 21.89 26.13 -7.41
N GLU A 417 22.98 25.77 -6.73
CA GLU A 417 24.19 25.29 -7.39
C GLU A 417 23.90 24.04 -8.25
N GLY A 418 24.42 24.04 -9.48
CA GLY A 418 24.20 22.99 -10.48
C GLY A 418 22.89 23.11 -11.27
N VAL A 419 22.10 24.17 -11.08
CA VAL A 419 20.99 24.54 -11.97
C VAL A 419 21.52 25.53 -13.01
N HIS A 420 21.30 25.22 -14.29
CA HIS A 420 21.86 25.99 -15.41
C HIS A 420 20.85 26.94 -16.04
N ALA A 421 19.60 26.51 -16.19
CA ALA A 421 18.58 27.29 -16.88
C ALA A 421 17.16 26.91 -16.47
N PHE A 422 16.24 27.84 -16.66
CA PHE A 422 14.80 27.61 -16.66
C PHE A 422 14.24 28.07 -18.00
N PHE A 423 13.49 27.19 -18.67
CA PHE A 423 12.83 27.44 -19.95
C PHE A 423 11.31 27.51 -19.76
N SER A 424 10.68 28.40 -20.51
CA SER A 424 9.25 28.68 -20.52
C SER A 424 8.78 29.05 -21.92
N HIS A 425 7.50 29.38 -22.07
CA HIS A 425 6.96 29.90 -23.34
C HIS A 425 7.70 31.14 -23.88
N LYS A 426 8.42 31.88 -23.01
CA LYS A 426 9.18 33.08 -23.41
C LYS A 426 10.46 32.76 -24.18
N ASP A 427 10.90 31.51 -24.12
CA ASP A 427 12.12 31.03 -24.78
C ASP A 427 11.82 30.44 -26.17
N LEU A 428 10.56 30.48 -26.60
CA LEU A 428 10.07 29.99 -27.88
C LEU A 428 9.33 31.12 -28.61
N THR A 429 9.35 31.10 -29.95
CA THR A 429 8.40 31.88 -30.74
C THR A 429 6.99 31.28 -30.62
N GLU A 430 5.96 32.05 -30.96
CA GLU A 430 4.57 31.56 -30.96
C GLU A 430 4.43 30.28 -31.79
N HIS A 431 5.01 30.27 -32.99
CA HIS A 431 4.99 29.11 -33.87
C HIS A 431 5.78 27.90 -33.35
N GLU A 432 6.93 28.11 -32.69
CA GLU A 432 7.69 27.01 -32.07
C GLU A 432 7.00 26.44 -30.83
N ASN A 433 6.16 27.24 -30.18
CA ASN A 433 5.41 26.80 -29.02
C ASN A 433 4.15 26.02 -29.41
N GLU A 434 3.60 26.20 -30.62
CA GLU A 434 2.47 25.45 -31.16
C GLU A 434 2.87 24.01 -31.55
N VAL A 435 2.23 23.02 -30.93
CA VAL A 435 2.50 21.61 -31.17
C VAL A 435 1.22 20.79 -31.25
N GLY A 436 1.38 19.59 -31.80
CA GLY A 436 0.36 18.54 -31.82
C GLY A 436 0.52 17.69 -33.08
N PRO A 437 0.21 16.38 -33.02
CA PRO A 437 0.58 15.45 -34.08
C PRO A 437 -0.26 15.59 -35.35
N VAL A 438 -1.47 16.16 -35.23
CA VAL A 438 -2.44 16.30 -36.34
C VAL A 438 -2.99 17.71 -36.39
N PHE A 439 -3.48 18.21 -35.25
CA PHE A 439 -3.85 19.60 -35.05
C PHE A 439 -2.80 20.23 -34.14
N HIS A 440 -2.39 21.46 -34.43
CA HIS A 440 -1.41 22.19 -33.63
C HIS A 440 -2.13 23.06 -32.59
N ASP A 441 -2.93 22.43 -31.74
CA ASP A 441 -3.79 23.06 -30.74
C ASP A 441 -3.25 22.92 -29.30
N GLU A 442 -2.04 22.41 -29.16
CA GLU A 442 -1.33 22.30 -27.88
C GLU A 442 -0.11 23.24 -27.84
N HIS A 443 0.41 23.48 -26.63
CA HIS A 443 1.62 24.25 -26.43
C HIS A 443 2.73 23.41 -25.78
N VAL A 444 4.00 23.61 -26.21
CA VAL A 444 5.17 23.03 -25.52
C VAL A 444 5.19 23.48 -24.06
N PHE A 445 5.06 24.80 -23.85
CA PHE A 445 4.91 25.42 -22.54
C PHE A 445 3.67 26.31 -22.51
N ALA A 446 2.81 26.11 -21.51
CA ALA A 446 1.65 26.95 -21.29
C ALA A 446 2.06 28.43 -21.12
N ALA A 447 1.47 29.31 -21.94
CA ALA A 447 1.87 30.72 -22.00
C ALA A 447 1.00 31.63 -21.11
N ALA A 448 -0.32 31.51 -21.22
CA ALA A 448 -1.28 32.39 -20.55
C ALA A 448 -2.27 31.62 -19.67
N GLU A 449 -2.78 30.50 -20.18
CA GLU A 449 -3.75 29.65 -19.47
C GLU A 449 -3.26 28.21 -19.43
N VAL A 450 -3.69 27.50 -18.40
CA VAL A 450 -3.60 26.06 -18.28
C VAL A 450 -5.00 25.47 -18.42
N HIS A 451 -5.09 24.31 -19.09
CA HIS A 451 -6.34 23.63 -19.43
C HIS A 451 -6.45 22.23 -18.83
N CYS A 452 -5.39 21.74 -18.16
CA CYS A 452 -5.45 20.52 -17.37
C CYS A 452 -4.43 20.50 -16.23
N TYR A 453 -4.71 19.66 -15.22
CA TYR A 453 -3.73 19.34 -14.19
C TYR A 453 -2.59 18.53 -14.82
N GLY A 454 -1.35 18.95 -14.57
CA GLY A 454 -0.18 18.30 -15.17
C GLY A 454 0.28 18.89 -16.51
N GLN A 455 -0.40 19.92 -17.05
CA GLN A 455 0.08 20.61 -18.26
C GLN A 455 1.46 21.24 -18.03
N ILE A 456 2.36 21.15 -18.99
CA ILE A 456 3.73 21.66 -18.85
C ILE A 456 3.72 23.20 -18.93
N VAL A 457 4.28 23.85 -17.91
CA VAL A 457 4.39 25.33 -17.82
C VAL A 457 5.82 25.79 -18.07
N GLY A 458 6.80 24.94 -17.79
CA GLY A 458 8.22 25.22 -17.99
C GLY A 458 9.09 24.02 -17.67
N ALA A 459 10.41 24.22 -17.73
CA ALA A 459 11.40 23.17 -17.52
C ALA A 459 12.68 23.73 -16.90
N VAL A 460 13.25 23.03 -15.91
CA VAL A 460 14.54 23.37 -15.31
C VAL A 460 15.61 22.40 -15.79
N ALA A 461 16.74 22.90 -16.28
CA ALA A 461 17.91 22.10 -16.65
C ALA A 461 18.96 22.14 -15.52
N ALA A 462 19.42 20.96 -15.07
CA ALA A 462 20.38 20.83 -13.97
C ALA A 462 21.34 19.63 -14.13
N ASP A 463 22.43 19.61 -13.36
CA ASP A 463 23.50 18.59 -13.46
C ASP A 463 23.05 17.16 -13.21
N ASN A 464 22.02 16.97 -12.37
CA ASN A 464 21.54 15.64 -12.04
C ASN A 464 20.02 15.59 -11.88
N LYS A 465 19.46 14.40 -12.11
CA LYS A 465 18.01 14.12 -12.03
C LYS A 465 17.37 14.58 -10.72
N ALA A 466 18.03 14.35 -9.59
CA ALA A 466 17.48 14.68 -8.29
C ALA A 466 17.43 16.20 -8.06
N LEU A 467 18.44 16.93 -8.52
CA LEU A 467 18.49 18.39 -8.48
C LEU A 467 17.45 19.00 -9.42
N ALA A 468 17.37 18.55 -10.69
CA ALA A 468 16.38 19.04 -11.66
C ALA A 468 14.94 18.90 -11.12
N GLN A 469 14.62 17.74 -10.53
CA GLN A 469 13.30 17.51 -9.90
C GLN A 469 13.05 18.41 -8.68
N ARG A 470 14.07 18.70 -7.87
CA ARG A 470 13.93 19.61 -6.72
C ARG A 470 13.76 21.05 -7.16
N ALA A 471 14.60 21.51 -8.08
CA ALA A 471 14.58 22.86 -8.61
C ALA A 471 13.24 23.15 -9.32
N ALA A 472 12.73 22.20 -10.11
CA ALA A 472 11.40 22.34 -10.73
C ALA A 472 10.26 22.56 -9.72
N ARG A 473 10.34 21.99 -8.51
CA ARG A 473 9.35 22.22 -7.45
C ARG A 473 9.50 23.57 -6.73
N LEU A 474 10.65 24.23 -6.87
CA LEU A 474 10.86 25.58 -6.33
C LEU A 474 10.35 26.68 -7.25
N VAL A 475 10.06 26.36 -8.53
CA VAL A 475 9.45 27.31 -9.45
C VAL A 475 8.05 27.64 -8.96
N ARG A 476 7.82 28.92 -8.65
CA ARG A 476 6.55 29.43 -8.13
C ARG A 476 5.66 29.80 -9.31
N VAL A 477 4.49 29.17 -9.37
CA VAL A 477 3.45 29.48 -10.36
C VAL A 477 2.21 29.97 -9.61
N GLU A 478 1.81 31.21 -9.89
CA GLU A 478 0.58 31.80 -9.35
C GLU A 478 -0.53 31.72 -10.39
N TYR A 479 -1.73 31.38 -9.92
CA TYR A 479 -2.89 31.09 -10.75
C TYR A 479 -4.09 31.94 -10.36
N GLU A 480 -4.88 32.35 -11.35
CA GLU A 480 -6.27 32.78 -11.20
C GLU A 480 -7.18 31.67 -11.76
N GLU A 481 -7.93 30.99 -10.90
CA GLU A 481 -8.77 29.86 -11.32
C GLU A 481 -9.92 30.30 -12.22
N LEU A 482 -10.12 29.57 -13.32
CA LEU A 482 -11.14 29.91 -14.33
C LEU A 482 -12.29 28.90 -14.28
N ALA A 483 -13.52 29.43 -14.35
CA ALA A 483 -14.74 28.64 -14.48
C ALA A 483 -15.31 28.73 -15.92
N PRO A 484 -16.04 27.71 -16.40
CA PRO A 484 -16.26 26.41 -15.77
C PRO A 484 -15.01 25.51 -15.85
N VAL A 485 -14.89 24.59 -14.88
CA VAL A 485 -13.96 23.45 -14.95
C VAL A 485 -14.77 22.25 -15.42
N ILE A 486 -14.47 21.77 -16.63
CA ILE A 486 -15.17 20.65 -17.27
C ILE A 486 -14.30 19.41 -17.13
N VAL A 487 -14.79 18.39 -16.44
CA VAL A 487 -14.06 17.14 -16.16
C VAL A 487 -14.80 15.92 -16.72
N THR A 488 -16.12 15.86 -16.56
CA THR A 488 -16.92 14.71 -17.02
C THR A 488 -17.52 14.93 -18.40
N ILE A 489 -17.90 13.84 -19.06
CA ILE A 489 -18.59 13.88 -20.36
C ILE A 489 -19.93 14.62 -20.22
N GLU A 490 -20.66 14.40 -19.12
CA GLU A 490 -21.94 15.09 -18.85
C GLU A 490 -21.75 16.60 -18.75
N GLN A 491 -20.69 17.06 -18.08
CA GLN A 491 -20.36 18.49 -18.01
C GLN A 491 -19.99 19.04 -19.39
N ALA A 492 -19.26 18.29 -20.21
CA ALA A 492 -18.91 18.70 -21.56
C ALA A 492 -20.16 18.84 -22.45
N ILE A 493 -21.12 17.92 -22.31
CA ILE A 493 -22.43 17.97 -23.00
C ILE A 493 -23.23 19.19 -22.52
N GLU A 494 -23.33 19.41 -21.22
CA GLU A 494 -24.05 20.54 -20.61
C GLU A 494 -23.52 21.89 -21.12
N HIS A 495 -22.21 22.01 -21.28
CA HIS A 495 -21.55 23.24 -21.72
C HIS A 495 -21.34 23.32 -23.24
N GLY A 496 -21.74 22.30 -24.02
CA GLY A 496 -21.48 22.24 -25.45
C GLY A 496 -20.00 22.27 -25.83
N SER A 497 -19.12 21.78 -24.93
CA SER A 497 -17.67 21.82 -25.10
C SER A 497 -17.19 20.59 -25.88
N TYR A 498 -17.12 20.74 -27.20
CA TYR A 498 -16.70 19.68 -28.13
C TYR A 498 -15.46 20.11 -28.92
N PHE A 499 -14.71 19.12 -29.42
CA PHE A 499 -13.69 19.39 -30.43
C PHE A 499 -14.34 19.88 -31.74
N PRO A 500 -13.63 20.71 -32.54
CA PRO A 500 -14.11 21.14 -33.85
C PRO A 500 -14.51 19.94 -34.74
N ASP A 501 -15.54 20.13 -35.56
CA ASP A 501 -16.11 19.10 -36.46
C ASP A 501 -16.78 17.89 -35.78
N TYR A 502 -17.09 17.97 -34.47
CA TYR A 502 -17.84 16.96 -33.72
C TYR A 502 -19.13 17.52 -33.11
N PRO A 503 -20.14 16.66 -32.84
CA PRO A 503 -20.18 15.23 -33.16
C PRO A 503 -20.34 14.93 -34.66
N ARG A 504 -19.84 13.78 -35.11
CA ARG A 504 -20.03 13.26 -36.47
C ARG A 504 -21.09 12.16 -36.45
N TYR A 505 -21.88 12.08 -37.51
CA TYR A 505 -23.01 11.16 -37.60
C TYR A 505 -22.83 10.19 -38.77
N VAL A 506 -23.28 8.94 -38.59
CA VAL A 506 -23.44 7.95 -39.65
C VAL A 506 -24.86 7.41 -39.57
N ASN A 507 -25.66 7.66 -40.61
CA ASN A 507 -27.07 7.26 -40.66
C ASN A 507 -27.27 6.24 -41.79
N LYS A 508 -28.03 5.16 -41.51
CA LYS A 508 -28.40 4.13 -42.50
C LYS A 508 -29.82 3.64 -42.24
N GLY A 509 -30.68 3.70 -43.25
CA GLY A 509 -32.09 3.30 -43.15
C GLY A 509 -32.96 4.34 -42.43
N ASN A 510 -34.20 3.95 -42.09
CA ASN A 510 -35.16 4.77 -41.34
C ASN A 510 -35.35 4.19 -39.93
N VAL A 511 -34.75 4.85 -38.93
CA VAL A 511 -34.77 4.41 -37.54
C VAL A 511 -36.18 4.56 -36.92
N ASP A 512 -36.93 5.58 -37.31
CA ASP A 512 -38.27 5.83 -36.76
C ASP A 512 -39.27 4.74 -37.18
N GLU A 513 -39.21 4.32 -38.45
CA GLU A 513 -40.00 3.18 -38.94
C GLU A 513 -39.60 1.87 -38.25
N ALA A 514 -38.30 1.66 -38.06
CA ALA A 514 -37.80 0.47 -37.38
C ALA A 514 -38.26 0.41 -35.92
N PHE A 515 -38.25 1.54 -35.20
CA PHE A 515 -38.77 1.60 -33.83
C PHE A 515 -40.29 1.44 -33.77
N ALA A 516 -41.04 2.02 -34.71
CA ALA A 516 -42.49 1.86 -34.77
C ALA A 516 -42.91 0.39 -35.03
N ALA A 517 -42.09 -0.36 -35.76
CA ALA A 517 -42.30 -1.78 -36.02
C ALA A 517 -41.64 -2.72 -34.98
N ALA A 518 -40.85 -2.18 -34.05
CA ALA A 518 -40.14 -2.99 -33.05
C ALA A 518 -41.12 -3.50 -31.98
N GLU A 519 -41.04 -4.79 -31.67
CA GLU A 519 -41.86 -5.42 -30.64
C GLU A 519 -41.57 -4.87 -29.24
N HIS A 520 -40.30 -4.48 -28.99
CA HIS A 520 -39.85 -3.87 -27.75
C HIS A 520 -38.84 -2.75 -28.03
N THR A 521 -38.89 -1.70 -27.20
CA THR A 521 -37.89 -0.63 -27.14
C THR A 521 -37.44 -0.50 -25.69
N TYR A 522 -36.13 -0.39 -25.44
CA TYR A 522 -35.52 -0.32 -24.11
C TYR A 522 -34.88 1.05 -23.85
#